data_AF-A0A4D9EA78-F1
#
_entry.id   AF-A0A4D9EA78-F1
#
_cell.length_a   1.000
_cell.length_b   1.000
_cell.length_c   1.000
_cell.angle_alpha   90.00
_cell.angle_beta   90.00
_cell.angle_gamma   90.00
#
_symmetry.space_group_name_H-M   'P 1'
#
loop_
_entity.id
_entity.type
_entity.pdbx_description
1 polymer ?
#
loop_
_entity_poly.entity_id
_entity_poly.type
_entity_poly.pdbx_seq_one_letter_code
_entity_poly.pdbx_strand_id
1 'polypeptide(L)'
;MVGVATIERQLPSGHRSVRHTLRPGAWGAGEDFHKRRAVSGWVFGQSRRVSVLCGRFESRWLPLGSLAGGELLQPRASRMLRTPRKSEVLASSLVSSVNHALGKLLDIWHQIGIKEEMQLERMQAVKQHIEDLLNEMITEECQLKERIESSIERRKKELTSLRNELLLDPYLAEEGISILQMEKDLRLALDATLKEKNERLEELKQLQQQDEKLCAELFATPYYIPTGSIPSRSQLEELREHVRMCSDEKKQRLEVFLKLRNEIRQYNEEIGHTPDSTLEKEALSDDEEPFCLTNKNIEALQTLVNKLQLKKESVISTREALKEKVRLLWNRLRWPVEKQEQCKMNIKGSITQEVTMWEEELLRLEELKKENLKGVIGKVRQELDLYWEKCFYSTEQRSAFHPFYDDNFTEDLLNQHDEEVMKMKLLYEKNKSLYDGIAKWEATWKQFMELEVPVTGN
;
A
#
# COMPACT_ATOMS: atom_id res chain seq x y z
N MET A 1 -32.62 45.40 -1.99
CA MET A 1 -33.28 44.08 -2.17
C MET A 1 -32.23 43.06 -1.76
N VAL A 2 -32.21 42.55 -0.53
CA VAL A 2 -33.21 41.67 0.11
C VAL A 2 -33.38 40.38 -0.72
N GLY A 3 -32.99 39.19 -0.24
CA GLY A 3 -32.48 38.90 1.11
C GLY A 3 -31.64 37.63 1.24
N VAL A 4 -30.97 37.56 2.40
CA VAL A 4 -30.18 36.43 2.89
C VAL A 4 -31.10 35.45 3.62
N ALA A 5 -30.91 34.15 3.44
CA ALA A 5 -31.61 33.11 4.18
C ALA A 5 -30.63 32.19 4.91
N THR A 6 -30.18 32.64 6.09
CA THR A 6 -29.49 31.81 7.08
C THR A 6 -30.51 30.89 7.75
N ILE A 7 -30.20 29.59 7.89
CA ILE A 7 -30.95 28.69 8.78
C ILE A 7 -29.96 28.07 9.76
N GLU A 8 -30.05 28.51 11.02
CA GLU A 8 -29.31 27.95 12.14
C GLU A 8 -30.02 26.76 12.80
N ARG A 9 -29.19 26.00 13.52
CA ARG A 9 -29.48 24.81 14.34
C ARG A 9 -30.76 24.91 15.19
N GLN A 10 -31.44 23.77 15.34
CA GLN A 10 -32.13 23.42 16.59
C GLN A 10 -31.79 21.98 17.03
N LEU A 11 -31.16 21.88 18.20
CA LEU A 11 -31.05 20.67 19.01
C LEU A 11 -32.19 20.67 20.05
N PRO A 12 -32.68 19.50 20.47
CA PRO A 12 -33.34 19.37 21.78
C PRO A 12 -32.57 18.42 22.71
N SER A 13 -32.31 18.89 23.93
CA SER A 13 -31.89 18.08 25.09
C SER A 13 -32.93 18.25 26.21
N GLY A 14 -33.25 17.19 26.98
CA GLY A 14 -34.30 17.33 28.02
C GLY A 14 -34.86 16.08 28.71
N HIS A 15 -34.02 15.37 29.46
CA HIS A 15 -34.26 14.55 30.68
C HIS A 15 -35.67 14.19 31.25
N ARG A 16 -35.64 13.06 32.00
CA ARG A 16 -36.60 12.47 33.00
C ARG A 16 -37.63 11.51 32.37
N SER A 17 -37.96 10.30 32.84
CA SER A 17 -37.88 9.58 34.14
C SER A 17 -37.89 8.05 33.85
N VAL A 18 -37.70 7.06 34.75
CA VAL A 18 -37.48 7.00 36.22
C VAL A 18 -36.62 5.75 36.59
N ARG A 19 -36.33 5.51 37.89
CA ARG A 19 -35.61 4.32 38.41
C ARG A 19 -36.48 3.05 38.41
N HIS A 20 -35.88 1.88 38.20
CA HIS A 20 -36.17 0.70 39.03
C HIS A 20 -34.90 -0.15 39.26
N THR A 21 -34.32 0.01 40.44
CA THR A 21 -33.38 -0.93 41.06
C THR A 21 -34.10 -2.19 41.49
N LEU A 22 -33.56 -3.39 41.22
CA LEU A 22 -33.87 -4.60 42.00
C LEU A 22 -32.67 -5.56 42.03
N ARG A 23 -32.43 -6.17 43.19
CA ARG A 23 -31.37 -7.17 43.45
C ARG A 23 -31.75 -8.55 42.89
N PRO A 24 -30.77 -9.43 42.61
CA PRO A 24 -30.93 -10.86 42.78
C PRO A 24 -30.50 -11.25 44.21
N GLY A 25 -31.46 -11.63 45.06
CA GLY A 25 -31.24 -12.26 46.36
C GLY A 25 -31.82 -13.68 46.37
N ALA A 26 -31.16 -14.61 47.06
CA ALA A 26 -31.39 -16.06 46.93
C ALA A 26 -32.60 -16.62 47.73
N TRP A 27 -32.78 -17.95 47.61
CA TRP A 27 -33.68 -18.86 48.36
C TRP A 27 -35.18 -18.85 47.93
N GLY A 28 -35.84 -19.99 47.64
CA GLY A 28 -35.38 -21.38 47.47
C GLY A 28 -36.53 -22.43 47.43
N ALA A 29 -36.17 -23.67 47.03
CA ALA A 29 -36.87 -24.96 47.21
C ALA A 29 -38.06 -25.41 46.30
N GLY A 30 -38.01 -26.69 45.89
CA GLY A 30 -39.08 -27.55 45.34
C GLY A 30 -39.31 -27.48 43.81
N GLU A 31 -39.43 -28.57 43.05
CA GLU A 31 -39.10 -30.00 43.27
C GLU A 31 -39.05 -30.72 41.89
N ASP A 32 -38.30 -31.81 41.77
CA ASP A 32 -38.25 -32.84 40.71
C ASP A 32 -38.60 -32.56 39.21
N PHE A 33 -37.70 -32.96 38.29
CA PHE A 33 -37.96 -34.10 37.39
C PHE A 33 -36.71 -34.65 36.64
N HIS A 34 -36.44 -35.94 36.84
CA HIS A 34 -35.76 -36.91 35.98
C HIS A 34 -34.40 -36.62 35.28
N LYS A 35 -33.37 -37.26 35.84
CA LYS A 35 -32.18 -37.79 35.15
C LYS A 35 -32.56 -38.56 33.87
N ARG A 36 -31.93 -38.28 32.72
CA ARG A 36 -31.81 -39.25 31.61
C ARG A 36 -30.40 -39.84 31.62
N ARG A 37 -30.35 -41.18 31.60
CA ARG A 37 -29.14 -42.00 31.69
C ARG A 37 -28.89 -42.68 30.34
N ALA A 38 -27.64 -43.02 30.09
CA ALA A 38 -27.20 -44.04 29.12
C ALA A 38 -27.59 -43.82 27.64
N VAL A 39 -26.62 -43.34 26.87
CA VAL A 39 -26.45 -43.77 25.48
C VAL A 39 -26.09 -45.25 25.51
N SER A 40 -26.98 -46.14 25.05
CA SER A 40 -26.66 -47.52 24.70
C SER A 40 -27.00 -47.74 23.23
N GLY A 41 -25.96 -47.91 22.41
CA GLY A 41 -26.11 -48.04 20.97
C GLY A 41 -26.80 -49.35 20.59
N TRP A 42 -27.84 -49.25 19.75
CA TRP A 42 -28.35 -50.38 18.98
C TRP A 42 -28.02 -50.16 17.51
N VAL A 43 -27.24 -51.10 16.96
CA VAL A 43 -26.87 -51.11 15.54
C VAL A 43 -28.09 -51.54 14.73
N PHE A 44 -28.60 -50.65 13.88
CA PHE A 44 -29.69 -50.95 12.96
C PHE A 44 -29.30 -52.05 11.97
N GLY A 45 -29.73 -53.28 12.24
CA GLY A 45 -29.63 -54.39 11.30
C GLY A 45 -30.71 -54.29 10.23
N GLN A 46 -30.32 -54.02 8.98
CA GLN A 46 -31.22 -53.96 7.83
C GLN A 46 -32.20 -55.14 7.77
N SER A 47 -33.50 -54.88 7.94
CA SER A 47 -34.55 -55.85 7.66
C SER A 47 -35.34 -55.42 6.43
N ARG A 48 -35.26 -56.22 5.36
CA ARG A 48 -36.13 -56.12 4.17
C ARG A 48 -37.07 -57.31 4.17
N ARG A 49 -38.34 -57.05 3.83
CA ARG A 49 -39.46 -57.99 3.62
C ARG A 49 -39.98 -58.69 4.88
N VAL A 50 -41.15 -58.23 5.33
CA VAL A 50 -42.14 -59.08 5.99
C VAL A 50 -42.76 -59.98 4.92
N SER A 51 -42.56 -61.30 5.02
CA SER A 51 -43.36 -62.27 4.27
C SER A 51 -44.51 -62.73 5.16
N VAL A 52 -45.73 -62.39 4.76
CA VAL A 52 -46.95 -62.92 5.39
C VAL A 52 -47.07 -64.40 5.06
N LEU A 53 -47.07 -65.26 6.09
CA LEU A 53 -47.44 -66.66 5.96
C LEU A 53 -48.88 -66.85 6.48
N CYS A 54 -49.83 -66.74 5.56
CA CYS A 54 -51.17 -67.29 5.75
C CYS A 54 -51.21 -68.68 5.08
N GLY A 55 -51.88 -69.65 5.71
CA GLY A 55 -51.66 -71.07 5.42
C GLY A 55 -52.42 -71.62 4.20
N ARG A 56 -52.25 -72.93 3.96
CA ARG A 56 -53.25 -73.75 3.26
C ARG A 56 -53.21 -75.21 3.72
N PHE A 57 -54.39 -75.69 4.06
CA PHE A 57 -54.73 -77.07 4.35
C PHE A 57 -55.33 -77.64 3.05
N GLU A 58 -54.83 -78.75 2.51
CA GLU A 58 -55.61 -79.58 1.58
C GLU A 58 -54.94 -80.95 1.35
N SER A 59 -55.79 -81.98 1.17
CA SER A 59 -55.40 -83.39 1.08
C SER A 59 -55.84 -83.98 -0.26
N ARG A 60 -55.06 -84.92 -0.84
CA ARG A 60 -55.50 -86.24 -1.38
C ARG A 60 -54.65 -86.82 -2.54
N TRP A 61 -54.37 -88.13 -2.40
CA TRP A 61 -54.14 -89.21 -3.39
C TRP A 61 -53.11 -89.10 -4.55
N LEU A 62 -52.20 -90.09 -4.54
CA LEU A 62 -51.44 -90.70 -5.66
C LEU A 62 -52.31 -91.74 -6.42
N PRO A 63 -51.84 -92.56 -7.42
CA PRO A 63 -50.52 -92.67 -8.12
C PRO A 63 -50.59 -92.82 -9.68
N LEU A 64 -49.46 -93.27 -10.28
CA LEU A 64 -49.24 -93.87 -11.64
C LEU A 64 -48.75 -92.89 -12.74
N GLY A 65 -47.71 -93.19 -13.54
CA GLY A 65 -46.76 -94.32 -13.55
C GLY A 65 -45.87 -94.33 -14.83
N SER A 66 -44.78 -95.12 -14.83
CA SER A 66 -43.80 -95.35 -15.95
C SER A 66 -42.94 -94.18 -16.43
N LEU A 67 -41.69 -94.31 -16.90
CA LEU A 67 -40.57 -95.29 -16.80
C LEU A 67 -39.57 -94.91 -17.92
N ALA A 68 -38.37 -94.45 -17.55
CA ALA A 68 -37.10 -94.34 -18.33
C ALA A 68 -36.34 -93.19 -17.65
N GLY A 69 -35.08 -93.27 -17.23
CA GLY A 69 -33.90 -94.02 -17.66
C GLY A 69 -32.74 -93.18 -17.11
N GLY A 70 -31.74 -93.79 -16.49
CA GLY A 70 -30.73 -93.02 -15.73
C GLY A 70 -29.67 -92.39 -16.64
N GLU A 71 -29.14 -91.23 -16.25
CA GLU A 71 -27.78 -91.18 -15.68
C GLU A 71 -27.46 -89.82 -15.01
N LEU A 72 -26.43 -89.86 -14.15
CA LEU A 72 -25.97 -88.79 -13.27
C LEU A 72 -25.71 -87.44 -13.95
N LEU A 73 -26.22 -86.36 -13.34
CA LEU A 73 -25.48 -85.09 -13.18
C LEU A 73 -26.12 -84.25 -12.05
N GLN A 74 -25.51 -84.29 -10.86
CA GLN A 74 -25.86 -83.38 -9.76
C GLN A 74 -25.21 -82.00 -9.97
N PRO A 75 -25.94 -80.91 -9.74
CA PRO A 75 -25.38 -79.71 -9.13
C PRO A 75 -25.76 -79.67 -7.65
N ARG A 76 -24.76 -79.74 -6.77
CA ARG A 76 -24.94 -79.47 -5.34
C ARG A 76 -25.34 -78.00 -5.15
N ALA A 77 -26.63 -77.74 -5.01
CA ALA A 77 -27.13 -76.48 -4.47
C ALA A 77 -26.84 -76.42 -2.96
N SER A 78 -25.62 -76.02 -2.60
CA SER A 78 -25.21 -75.77 -1.21
C SER A 78 -26.00 -74.60 -0.64
N ARG A 79 -27.20 -74.88 -0.13
CA ARG A 79 -28.08 -73.92 0.55
C ARG A 79 -27.40 -73.46 1.83
N MET A 80 -26.62 -72.38 1.75
CA MET A 80 -25.98 -71.76 2.92
C MET A 80 -27.04 -71.40 3.96
N LEU A 81 -27.03 -72.13 5.08
CA LEU A 81 -27.86 -71.84 6.24
C LEU A 81 -27.41 -70.51 6.84
N ARG A 82 -28.15 -69.45 6.53
CA ARG A 82 -27.94 -68.12 7.10
C ARG A 82 -28.11 -68.21 8.62
N THR A 83 -27.06 -67.88 9.37
CA THR A 83 -27.15 -67.84 10.83
C THR A 83 -28.19 -66.78 11.25
N PRO A 84 -29.13 -67.10 12.14
CA PRO A 84 -30.19 -66.17 12.52
C PRO A 84 -29.58 -64.99 13.28
N ARG A 85 -30.05 -63.78 12.98
CA ARG A 85 -29.58 -62.57 13.66
C ARG A 85 -30.05 -62.57 15.11
N LYS A 86 -29.30 -61.92 16.00
CA LYS A 86 -29.66 -61.81 17.43
C LYS A 86 -31.08 -61.27 17.65
N SER A 87 -31.53 -60.32 16.82
CA SER A 87 -32.91 -59.81 16.83
C SER A 87 -33.96 -60.85 16.41
N GLU A 88 -33.67 -61.68 15.40
CA GLU A 88 -34.55 -62.76 14.92
C GLU A 88 -34.70 -63.86 15.99
N VAL A 89 -33.61 -64.18 16.70
CA VAL A 89 -33.60 -65.11 17.85
C VAL A 89 -34.43 -64.54 19.01
N LEU A 90 -34.29 -63.26 19.34
CA LEU A 90 -35.09 -62.60 20.38
C LEU A 90 -36.58 -62.56 20.02
N ALA A 91 -36.95 -62.27 18.76
CA ALA A 91 -38.33 -62.32 18.30
C ALA A 91 -38.92 -63.74 18.44
N SER A 92 -38.14 -64.78 18.13
CA SER A 92 -38.55 -66.18 18.25
C SER A 92 -38.74 -66.60 19.72
N SER A 93 -37.90 -66.09 20.62
CA SER A 93 -38.03 -66.24 22.07
C SER A 93 -39.30 -65.56 22.60
N LEU A 94 -39.63 -64.35 22.13
CA LEU A 94 -40.85 -63.63 22.54
C LEU A 94 -42.11 -64.41 22.16
N VAL A 95 -42.22 -64.90 20.93
CA VAL A 95 -43.35 -65.74 20.48
C VAL A 95 -43.48 -66.99 21.35
N SER A 96 -42.36 -67.63 21.71
CA SER A 96 -42.35 -68.81 22.58
C SER A 96 -42.82 -68.49 24.00
N SER A 97 -42.43 -67.33 24.54
CA SER A 97 -42.86 -66.83 25.86
C SER A 97 -44.36 -66.54 25.89
N VAL A 98 -44.89 -65.87 24.85
CA VAL A 98 -46.32 -65.58 24.71
C VAL A 98 -47.12 -66.89 24.61
N ASN A 99 -46.71 -67.84 23.75
CA ASN A 99 -47.38 -69.14 23.63
C ASN A 99 -47.40 -69.91 24.95
N HIS A 100 -46.32 -69.88 25.73
CA HIS A 100 -46.26 -70.52 27.05
C HIS A 100 -47.17 -69.84 28.08
N ALA A 101 -47.28 -68.51 28.05
CA ALA A 101 -48.19 -67.75 28.91
C ALA A 101 -49.66 -68.01 28.55
N LEU A 102 -50.00 -68.03 27.25
CA LEU A 102 -51.35 -68.34 26.77
C LEU A 102 -51.76 -69.78 27.10
N GLY A 103 -50.86 -70.75 26.94
CA GLY A 103 -51.10 -72.14 27.34
C GLY A 103 -51.45 -72.26 28.84
N LYS A 104 -50.66 -71.60 29.71
CA LYS A 104 -50.96 -71.55 31.16
C LYS A 104 -52.30 -70.89 31.48
N LEU A 105 -52.68 -69.82 30.78
CA LEU A 105 -53.98 -69.17 30.97
C LEU A 105 -55.12 -70.12 30.61
N LEU A 106 -55.01 -70.85 29.50
CA LEU A 106 -55.97 -71.89 29.13
C LEU A 106 -56.04 -72.99 30.20
N ASP A 107 -54.90 -73.54 30.65
CA ASP A 107 -54.87 -74.57 31.70
C ASP A 107 -55.58 -74.12 33.00
N ILE A 108 -55.37 -72.86 33.40
CA ILE A 108 -56.03 -72.25 34.57
C ILE A 108 -57.53 -72.08 34.34
N TRP A 109 -57.97 -71.63 33.16
CA TRP A 109 -59.39 -71.47 32.85
C TRP A 109 -60.14 -72.80 32.78
N HIS A 110 -59.49 -73.87 32.29
CA HIS A 110 -60.01 -75.23 32.35
C HIS A 110 -60.17 -75.73 33.79
N GLN A 111 -59.18 -75.49 34.66
CA GLN A 111 -59.25 -75.86 36.08
C GLN A 111 -60.34 -75.10 36.85
N ILE A 112 -60.61 -73.85 36.49
CA ILE A 112 -61.68 -73.04 37.10
C ILE A 112 -63.07 -73.39 36.54
N GLY A 113 -63.15 -74.02 35.35
CA GLY A 113 -64.42 -74.34 34.69
C GLY A 113 -65.08 -73.16 33.97
N ILE A 114 -64.27 -72.23 33.44
CA ILE A 114 -64.77 -71.06 32.70
C ILE A 114 -65.33 -71.51 31.34
N LYS A 115 -66.54 -71.07 30.99
CA LYS A 115 -67.16 -71.35 29.67
C LYS A 115 -66.32 -70.80 28.52
N GLU A 116 -66.31 -71.53 27.40
CA GLU A 116 -65.56 -71.20 26.19
C GLU A 116 -65.81 -69.77 25.67
N GLU A 117 -67.06 -69.30 25.70
CA GLU A 117 -67.45 -67.92 25.35
C GLU A 117 -66.64 -66.87 26.13
N MET A 118 -66.54 -67.01 27.45
CA MET A 118 -65.78 -66.08 28.32
C MET A 118 -64.26 -66.26 28.20
N GLN A 119 -63.79 -67.46 27.82
CA GLN A 119 -62.38 -67.68 27.49
C GLN A 119 -62.02 -66.95 26.19
N LEU A 120 -62.90 -67.00 25.19
CA LEU A 120 -62.74 -66.32 23.90
C LEU A 120 -62.72 -64.80 24.05
N GLU A 121 -63.64 -64.22 24.85
CA GLU A 121 -63.63 -62.78 25.16
C GLU A 121 -62.31 -62.32 25.79
N ARG A 122 -61.80 -63.08 26.78
CA ARG A 122 -60.51 -62.78 27.43
C ARG A 122 -59.33 -62.94 26.48
N MET A 123 -59.34 -63.97 25.64
CA MET A 123 -58.31 -64.18 24.63
C MET A 123 -58.33 -63.07 23.57
N GLN A 124 -59.52 -62.60 23.16
CA GLN A 124 -59.67 -61.49 22.23
C GLN A 124 -59.18 -60.16 22.84
N ALA A 125 -59.37 -59.91 24.13
CA ALA A 125 -58.79 -58.76 24.82
C ALA A 125 -57.24 -58.83 24.85
N VAL A 126 -56.66 -59.99 25.17
CA VAL A 126 -55.19 -60.18 25.13
C VAL A 126 -54.64 -60.00 23.72
N LYS A 127 -55.33 -60.55 22.71
CA LYS A 127 -54.99 -60.35 21.30
C LYS A 127 -55.00 -58.87 20.93
N GLN A 128 -56.07 -58.14 21.28
CA GLN A 128 -56.22 -56.71 20.98
C GLN A 128 -55.05 -55.91 21.56
N HIS A 129 -54.72 -56.10 22.84
CA HIS A 129 -53.61 -55.38 23.47
C HIS A 129 -52.24 -55.68 22.83
N ILE A 130 -52.01 -56.90 22.34
CA ILE A 130 -50.78 -57.26 21.61
C ILE A 130 -50.77 -56.62 20.22
N GLU A 131 -51.90 -56.63 19.51
CA GLU A 131 -52.03 -55.99 18.19
C GLU A 131 -51.87 -54.47 18.28
N ASP A 132 -52.50 -53.82 19.26
CA ASP A 132 -52.39 -52.38 19.51
C ASP A 132 -50.92 -51.96 19.75
N LEU A 133 -50.23 -52.61 20.69
CA LEU A 133 -48.83 -52.31 21.00
C LEU A 133 -47.90 -52.52 19.79
N LEU A 134 -48.11 -53.58 19.01
CA LEU A 134 -47.31 -53.82 17.80
C LEU A 134 -47.61 -52.78 16.71
N ASN A 135 -48.87 -52.37 16.55
CA ASN A 135 -49.26 -51.31 15.62
C ASN A 135 -48.70 -49.94 16.03
N GLU A 136 -48.67 -49.62 17.33
CA GLU A 136 -48.01 -48.42 17.86
C GLU A 136 -46.52 -48.41 17.52
N MET A 137 -45.79 -49.48 17.87
CA MET A 137 -44.35 -49.59 17.55
C MET A 137 -44.05 -49.52 16.04
N ILE A 138 -44.87 -50.16 15.20
CA ILE A 138 -44.74 -50.08 13.74
C ILE A 138 -45.00 -48.64 13.26
N THR A 139 -46.00 -47.97 13.82
CA THR A 139 -46.35 -46.58 13.47
C THR A 139 -45.22 -45.62 13.85
N GLU A 140 -44.62 -45.75 15.04
CA GLU A 140 -43.48 -44.93 15.47
C GLU A 140 -42.26 -45.09 14.55
N GLU A 141 -41.91 -46.32 14.16
CA GLU A 141 -40.79 -46.60 13.26
C GLU A 141 -41.06 -46.15 11.82
N CYS A 142 -42.31 -46.28 11.34
CA CYS A 142 -42.74 -45.70 10.07
C CYS A 142 -42.60 -44.16 10.07
N GLN A 143 -43.09 -43.49 11.11
CA GLN A 143 -42.95 -42.04 11.27
C GLN A 143 -41.48 -41.60 11.45
N LEU A 144 -40.63 -42.42 12.08
CA LEU A 144 -39.19 -42.16 12.15
C LEU A 144 -38.56 -42.23 10.75
N LYS A 145 -38.89 -43.26 9.97
CA LYS A 145 -38.42 -43.41 8.58
C LYS A 145 -38.83 -42.21 7.71
N GLU A 146 -40.10 -41.83 7.74
CA GLU A 146 -40.64 -40.70 6.96
C GLU A 146 -39.99 -39.36 7.33
N ARG A 147 -39.72 -39.12 8.62
CA ARG A 147 -38.96 -37.94 9.08
C ARG A 147 -37.53 -37.92 8.56
N ILE A 148 -36.85 -39.06 8.53
CA ILE A 148 -35.48 -39.18 7.98
C ILE A 148 -35.50 -38.94 6.46
N GLU A 149 -36.44 -39.55 5.73
CA GLU A 149 -36.58 -39.37 4.27
C GLU A 149 -36.89 -37.91 3.92
N SER A 150 -37.78 -37.25 4.67
CA SER A 150 -38.08 -35.82 4.54
C SER A 150 -36.87 -34.93 4.84
N SER A 151 -36.06 -35.28 5.84
CA SER A 151 -34.80 -34.57 6.16
C SER A 151 -33.80 -34.70 5.01
N ILE A 152 -33.64 -35.89 4.45
CA ILE A 152 -32.78 -36.17 3.29
C ILE A 152 -33.21 -35.33 2.09
N GLU A 153 -34.49 -35.29 1.75
CA GLU A 153 -34.98 -34.48 0.62
C GLU A 153 -34.71 -32.98 0.81
N ARG A 154 -35.01 -32.46 2.01
CA ARG A 154 -34.75 -31.05 2.36
C ARG A 154 -33.27 -30.71 2.25
N ARG A 155 -32.39 -31.52 2.85
CA ARG A 155 -30.93 -31.33 2.79
C ARG A 155 -30.38 -31.47 1.37
N LYS A 156 -30.90 -32.38 0.55
CA LYS A 156 -30.51 -32.49 -0.87
C LYS A 156 -30.83 -31.20 -1.62
N LYS A 157 -32.05 -30.66 -1.47
CA LYS A 157 -32.45 -29.38 -2.11
C LYS A 157 -31.56 -28.23 -1.65
N GLU A 158 -31.31 -28.13 -0.34
CA GLU A 158 -30.47 -27.11 0.30
C GLU A 158 -29.01 -27.19 -0.21
N LEU A 159 -28.42 -28.40 -0.22
CA LEU A 159 -27.05 -28.65 -0.70
C LEU A 159 -26.90 -28.38 -2.21
N THR A 160 -27.90 -28.74 -3.03
CA THR A 160 -27.89 -28.42 -4.47
C THR A 160 -27.95 -26.92 -4.71
N SER A 161 -28.81 -26.18 -4.02
CA SER A 161 -28.85 -24.70 -4.12
C SER A 161 -27.50 -24.09 -3.76
N LEU A 162 -26.93 -24.50 -2.62
CA LEU A 162 -25.68 -23.96 -2.11
C LEU A 162 -24.46 -24.31 -2.98
N ARG A 163 -24.41 -25.51 -3.57
CA ARG A 163 -23.33 -25.88 -4.52
C ARG A 163 -23.45 -25.14 -5.84
N ASN A 164 -24.67 -24.90 -6.33
CA ASN A 164 -24.91 -24.05 -7.50
C ASN A 164 -24.49 -22.59 -7.23
N GLU A 165 -24.83 -22.03 -6.07
CA GLU A 165 -24.38 -20.70 -5.62
C GLU A 165 -22.84 -20.56 -5.57
N LEU A 166 -22.13 -21.64 -5.23
CA LEU A 166 -20.66 -21.67 -5.14
C LEU A 166 -19.95 -22.06 -6.44
N LEU A 167 -20.71 -22.36 -7.51
CA LEU A 167 -20.24 -22.93 -8.78
C LEU A 167 -19.43 -24.23 -8.60
N LEU A 168 -19.93 -25.12 -7.72
CA LEU A 168 -19.36 -26.44 -7.47
C LEU A 168 -20.15 -27.53 -8.21
N ASP A 169 -19.47 -28.62 -8.58
CA ASP A 169 -20.10 -29.81 -9.19
C ASP A 169 -21.27 -30.33 -8.34
N PRO A 170 -22.30 -30.99 -8.91
CA PRO A 170 -23.37 -31.61 -8.15
C PRO A 170 -22.87 -32.61 -7.10
N TYR A 171 -23.55 -32.72 -5.96
CA TYR A 171 -23.22 -33.74 -4.95
C TYR A 171 -23.67 -35.13 -5.43
N LEU A 172 -22.69 -36.01 -5.66
CA LEU A 172 -22.93 -37.41 -5.97
C LEU A 172 -23.07 -38.20 -4.66
N ALA A 173 -24.25 -38.73 -4.42
CA ALA A 173 -24.54 -39.57 -3.26
C ALA A 173 -24.21 -41.04 -3.56
N GLU A 174 -23.56 -41.75 -2.64
CA GLU A 174 -23.22 -43.16 -2.80
C GLU A 174 -24.49 -44.04 -2.84
N GLU A 175 -24.59 -44.92 -3.83
CA GLU A 175 -25.75 -45.80 -3.97
C GLU A 175 -25.69 -46.98 -2.99
N GLY A 176 -26.87 -47.45 -2.54
CA GLY A 176 -26.98 -48.63 -1.68
C GLY A 176 -26.72 -48.41 -0.18
N ILE A 177 -26.29 -47.22 0.25
CA ILE A 177 -26.12 -46.89 1.68
C ILE A 177 -27.46 -46.79 2.43
N SER A 178 -27.44 -46.85 3.76
CA SER A 178 -28.64 -46.74 4.59
C SER A 178 -29.17 -45.29 4.67
N ILE A 179 -30.47 -45.10 4.90
CA ILE A 179 -31.07 -43.75 5.03
C ILE A 179 -30.43 -42.93 6.17
N LEU A 180 -30.04 -43.56 7.28
CA LEU A 180 -29.34 -42.90 8.38
C LEU A 180 -27.94 -42.44 7.99
N GLN A 181 -27.22 -43.23 7.18
CA GLN A 181 -25.90 -42.87 6.69
C GLN A 181 -26.01 -41.75 5.64
N MET A 182 -26.97 -41.84 4.72
CA MET A 182 -27.31 -40.79 3.75
C MET A 182 -27.64 -39.43 4.42
N GLU A 183 -28.45 -39.41 5.49
CA GLU A 183 -28.76 -38.17 6.23
C GLU A 183 -27.49 -37.55 6.85
N LYS A 184 -26.66 -38.38 7.48
CA LYS A 184 -25.40 -37.98 8.10
C LYS A 184 -24.43 -37.41 7.07
N ASP A 185 -24.27 -38.05 5.92
CA ASP A 185 -23.31 -37.63 4.89
C ASP A 185 -23.77 -36.35 4.18
N LEU A 186 -25.08 -36.20 3.93
CA LEU A 186 -25.65 -34.94 3.45
C LEU A 186 -25.47 -33.81 4.45
N ARG A 187 -25.60 -34.06 5.76
CA ARG A 187 -25.35 -33.07 6.80
C ARG A 187 -23.87 -32.64 6.80
N LEU A 188 -22.94 -33.59 6.80
CA LEU A 188 -21.50 -33.29 6.75
C LEU A 188 -21.10 -32.54 5.47
N ALA A 189 -21.67 -32.91 4.32
CA ALA A 189 -21.45 -32.21 3.06
C ALA A 189 -22.01 -30.77 3.08
N LEU A 190 -23.19 -30.57 3.67
CA LEU A 190 -23.80 -29.24 3.84
C LEU A 190 -22.97 -28.37 4.80
N ASP A 191 -22.57 -28.90 5.95
CA ASP A 191 -21.73 -28.18 6.93
C ASP A 191 -20.39 -27.75 6.31
N ALA A 192 -19.74 -28.64 5.53
CA ALA A 192 -18.51 -28.31 4.81
C ALA A 192 -18.71 -27.26 3.70
N THR A 193 -19.83 -27.33 2.97
CA THR A 193 -20.15 -26.39 1.89
C THR A 193 -20.50 -24.99 2.45
N LEU A 194 -21.22 -24.93 3.57
CA LEU A 194 -21.50 -23.69 4.30
C LEU A 194 -20.22 -23.06 4.85
N LYS A 195 -19.29 -23.89 5.36
CA LYS A 195 -17.98 -23.43 5.80
C LYS A 195 -17.21 -22.77 4.64
N GLU A 196 -17.12 -23.41 3.47
CA GLU A 196 -16.45 -22.83 2.30
C GLU A 196 -17.10 -21.50 1.87
N LYS A 197 -18.45 -21.39 1.86
CA LYS A 197 -19.16 -20.13 1.58
C LYS A 197 -18.73 -19.00 2.53
N ASN A 198 -18.68 -19.29 3.83
CA ASN A 198 -18.30 -18.29 4.83
C ASN A 198 -16.83 -17.90 4.72
N GLU A 199 -15.93 -18.85 4.46
CA GLU A 199 -14.50 -18.59 4.23
C GLU A 199 -14.28 -17.69 3.00
N ARG A 200 -14.92 -17.99 1.86
CA ARG A 200 -14.83 -17.15 0.65
C ARG A 200 -15.36 -15.72 0.85
N LEU A 201 -16.42 -15.54 1.64
CA LEU A 201 -17.03 -14.23 1.89
C LEU A 201 -16.21 -13.37 2.88
N GLU A 202 -15.64 -13.98 3.92
CA GLU A 202 -14.76 -13.25 4.84
C GLU A 202 -13.42 -12.89 4.17
N GLU A 203 -12.89 -13.79 3.32
CA GLU A 203 -11.70 -13.50 2.52
C GLU A 203 -11.93 -12.34 1.54
N LEU A 204 -13.04 -12.36 0.79
CA LEU A 204 -13.44 -11.26 -0.11
C LEU A 204 -13.43 -9.91 0.62
N LYS A 205 -14.08 -9.85 1.77
CA LYS A 205 -14.17 -8.64 2.60
C LYS A 205 -12.80 -8.15 3.06
N GLN A 206 -11.91 -9.06 3.48
CA GLN A 206 -10.55 -8.70 3.90
C GLN A 206 -9.70 -8.18 2.73
N LEU A 207 -9.81 -8.80 1.56
CA LEU A 207 -9.11 -8.37 0.36
C LEU A 207 -9.65 -7.04 -0.16
N GLN A 208 -10.98 -6.84 -0.20
CA GLN A 208 -11.59 -5.56 -0.59
C GLN A 208 -11.16 -4.41 0.34
N GLN A 209 -11.12 -4.63 1.66
CA GLN A 209 -10.63 -3.62 2.61
C GLN A 209 -9.15 -3.26 2.41
N GLN A 210 -8.32 -4.22 2.03
CA GLN A 210 -6.92 -3.98 1.69
C GLN A 210 -6.78 -3.23 0.36
N ASP A 211 -7.56 -3.63 -0.63
CA ASP A 211 -7.58 -3.04 -1.97
C ASP A 211 -8.07 -1.59 -1.96
N GLU A 212 -9.22 -1.32 -1.34
CA GLU A 212 -9.77 0.03 -1.16
C GLU A 212 -8.74 0.99 -0.54
N LYS A 213 -8.02 0.52 0.49
CA LYS A 213 -6.95 1.30 1.13
C LYS A 213 -5.76 1.54 0.19
N LEU A 214 -5.24 0.50 -0.45
CA LEU A 214 -4.09 0.62 -1.36
C LEU A 214 -4.43 1.50 -2.57
N CYS A 215 -5.61 1.33 -3.16
CA CYS A 215 -6.10 2.13 -4.27
C CYS A 215 -6.32 3.59 -3.88
N ALA A 216 -6.83 3.89 -2.67
CA ALA A 216 -6.91 5.26 -2.17
C ALA A 216 -5.53 5.93 -2.03
N GLU A 217 -4.52 5.21 -1.51
CA GLU A 217 -3.15 5.71 -1.37
C GLU A 217 -2.42 5.87 -2.72
N LEU A 218 -2.72 5.02 -3.71
CA LEU A 218 -2.13 5.04 -5.06
C LEU A 218 -2.88 5.91 -6.06
N PHE A 219 -4.05 6.44 -5.68
CA PHE A 219 -5.01 7.12 -6.56
C PHE A 219 -5.47 6.25 -7.75
N ALA A 220 -5.72 4.97 -7.47
CA ALA A 220 -6.22 3.96 -8.41
C ALA A 220 -7.69 3.61 -8.14
N THR A 221 -8.33 2.90 -9.06
CA THR A 221 -9.70 2.37 -8.90
C THR A 221 -9.67 0.97 -8.29
N PRO A 222 -10.37 0.70 -7.17
CA PRO A 222 -10.47 -0.64 -6.59
C PRO A 222 -11.03 -1.68 -7.57
N TYR A 223 -10.63 -2.94 -7.39
CA TYR A 223 -11.06 -4.06 -8.20
C TYR A 223 -12.52 -4.44 -7.90
N TYR A 224 -13.35 -4.44 -8.94
CA TYR A 224 -14.79 -4.64 -8.80
C TYR A 224 -15.19 -6.12 -8.81
N ILE A 225 -15.83 -6.57 -7.72
CA ILE A 225 -16.55 -7.85 -7.66
C ILE A 225 -18.04 -7.55 -7.42
N PRO A 226 -18.96 -8.13 -8.21
CA PRO A 226 -20.40 -7.88 -8.08
C PRO A 226 -20.95 -8.16 -6.67
N THR A 227 -21.63 -7.16 -6.11
CA THR A 227 -22.22 -7.24 -4.77
C THR A 227 -23.40 -8.22 -4.75
N GLY A 228 -23.45 -9.09 -3.73
CA GLY A 228 -24.56 -10.03 -3.51
C GLY A 228 -24.36 -11.43 -4.12
N SER A 229 -23.34 -11.63 -4.97
CA SER A 229 -22.88 -12.96 -5.38
C SER A 229 -21.74 -13.47 -4.49
N ILE A 230 -21.65 -14.78 -4.26
CA ILE A 230 -20.47 -15.40 -3.64
C ILE A 230 -19.36 -15.45 -4.70
N PRO A 231 -18.13 -15.03 -4.41
CA PRO A 231 -17.06 -15.08 -5.40
C PRO A 231 -16.64 -16.51 -5.71
N SER A 232 -16.26 -16.74 -6.97
CA SER A 232 -15.52 -17.94 -7.37
C SER A 232 -14.08 -17.90 -6.84
N ARG A 233 -13.42 -19.06 -6.81
CA ARG A 233 -12.00 -19.14 -6.42
C ARG A 233 -11.08 -18.37 -7.38
N SER A 234 -11.45 -18.27 -8.68
CA SER A 234 -10.71 -17.46 -9.66
C SER A 234 -10.76 -15.97 -9.32
N GLN A 235 -11.96 -15.44 -9.06
CA GLN A 235 -12.16 -14.02 -8.71
C GLN A 235 -11.45 -13.62 -7.41
N LEU A 236 -11.37 -14.53 -6.43
CA LEU A 236 -10.57 -14.30 -5.22
C LEU A 236 -9.07 -14.25 -5.56
N GLU A 237 -8.56 -15.16 -6.40
CA GLU A 237 -7.15 -15.17 -6.79
C GLU A 237 -6.78 -13.95 -7.65
N GLU A 238 -7.65 -13.53 -8.57
CA GLU A 238 -7.51 -12.30 -9.35
C GLU A 238 -7.44 -11.07 -8.45
N LEU A 239 -8.28 -10.99 -7.41
CA LEU A 239 -8.24 -9.92 -6.41
C LEU A 239 -6.97 -9.99 -5.53
N ARG A 240 -6.52 -11.18 -5.11
CA ARG A 240 -5.23 -11.35 -4.41
C ARG A 240 -4.05 -10.86 -5.25
N GLU A 241 -4.04 -11.22 -6.54
CA GLU A 241 -3.01 -10.78 -7.48
C GLU A 241 -3.04 -9.27 -7.68
N HIS A 242 -4.22 -8.66 -7.80
CA HIS A 242 -4.37 -7.20 -7.86
C HIS A 242 -3.84 -6.51 -6.59
N VAL A 243 -4.26 -6.96 -5.40
CA VAL A 243 -3.78 -6.45 -4.10
C VAL A 243 -2.25 -6.58 -3.98
N ARG A 244 -1.68 -7.71 -4.42
CA ARG A 244 -0.22 -7.92 -4.46
C ARG A 244 0.46 -6.91 -5.39
N MET A 245 -0.03 -6.75 -6.62
CA MET A 245 0.51 -5.79 -7.59
C MET A 245 0.46 -4.35 -7.06
N CYS A 246 -0.66 -3.92 -6.48
CA CYS A 246 -0.79 -2.61 -5.86
C CYS A 246 0.15 -2.44 -4.66
N SER A 247 0.30 -3.47 -3.82
CA SER A 247 1.25 -3.46 -2.69
C SER A 247 2.69 -3.29 -3.15
N ASP A 248 3.10 -3.98 -4.22
CA ASP A 248 4.47 -3.93 -4.74
C ASP A 248 4.74 -2.62 -5.51
N GLU A 249 3.79 -2.14 -6.31
CA GLU A 249 3.83 -0.81 -6.94
C GLU A 249 3.99 0.30 -5.89
N LYS A 250 3.25 0.24 -4.77
CA LYS A 250 3.40 1.20 -3.66
C LYS A 250 4.81 1.21 -3.08
N LYS A 251 5.41 0.04 -2.86
CA LYS A 251 6.79 -0.08 -2.35
C LYS A 251 7.78 0.52 -3.34
N GLN A 252 7.68 0.14 -4.62
CA GLN A 252 8.55 0.65 -5.67
C GLN A 252 8.47 2.18 -5.80
N ARG A 253 7.25 2.74 -5.79
CA ARG A 253 7.05 4.21 -5.79
C ARG A 253 7.65 4.89 -4.57
N LEU A 254 7.52 4.30 -3.38
CA LEU A 254 8.09 4.83 -2.15
C LEU A 254 9.63 4.81 -2.19
N GLU A 255 10.25 3.73 -2.66
CA GLU A 255 11.70 3.65 -2.84
C GLU A 255 12.23 4.71 -3.81
N VAL A 256 11.56 4.87 -4.97
CA VAL A 256 11.90 5.91 -5.95
C VAL A 256 11.72 7.31 -5.35
N PHE A 257 10.62 7.57 -4.64
CA PHE A 257 10.37 8.84 -3.96
C PHE A 257 11.46 9.18 -2.94
N LEU A 258 11.82 8.24 -2.05
CA LEU A 258 12.84 8.45 -1.02
C LEU A 258 14.22 8.70 -1.65
N LYS A 259 14.55 8.02 -2.74
CA LYS A 259 15.77 8.29 -3.52
C LYS A 259 15.76 9.72 -4.08
N LEU A 260 14.72 10.11 -4.80
CA LEU A 260 14.60 11.44 -5.41
C LEU A 260 14.62 12.56 -4.35
N ARG A 261 13.92 12.38 -3.22
CA ARG A 261 13.92 13.31 -2.08
C ARG A 261 15.32 13.54 -1.52
N ASN A 262 16.13 12.49 -1.42
CA ASN A 262 17.51 12.60 -0.95
C ASN A 262 18.42 13.28 -2.00
N GLU A 263 18.25 12.99 -3.29
CA GLU A 263 18.97 13.68 -4.38
C GLU A 263 18.63 15.18 -4.40
N ILE A 264 17.36 15.55 -4.30
CA ILE A 264 16.89 16.95 -4.21
C ILE A 264 17.52 17.65 -2.99
N ARG A 265 17.49 17.02 -1.81
CA ARG A 265 18.11 17.57 -0.59
C ARG A 265 19.60 17.82 -0.79
N GLN A 266 20.34 16.84 -1.31
CA GLN A 266 21.76 16.97 -1.60
C GLN A 266 22.04 18.11 -2.59
N TYR A 267 21.33 18.18 -3.71
CA TYR A 267 21.51 19.27 -4.67
C TYR A 267 21.21 20.64 -4.06
N ASN A 268 20.17 20.76 -3.25
CA ASN A 268 19.79 22.01 -2.59
C ASN A 268 20.86 22.48 -1.59
N GLU A 269 21.43 21.56 -0.80
CA GLU A 269 22.55 21.85 0.11
C GLU A 269 23.82 22.25 -0.65
N GLU A 270 24.21 21.49 -1.67
CA GLU A 270 25.43 21.74 -2.46
C GLU A 270 25.38 23.08 -3.20
N ILE A 271 24.27 23.38 -3.91
CA ILE A 271 24.16 24.61 -4.69
C ILE A 271 23.62 25.79 -3.87
N GLY A 272 23.14 25.56 -2.65
CA GLY A 272 22.55 26.61 -1.80
C GLY A 272 21.18 27.08 -2.29
N HIS A 273 20.38 26.18 -2.88
CA HIS A 273 19.04 26.52 -3.37
C HIS A 273 18.00 26.31 -2.28
N THR A 274 17.25 27.38 -2.00
CA THR A 274 16.05 27.33 -1.17
C THR A 274 14.85 26.84 -1.98
N PRO A 275 14.10 25.82 -1.51
CA PRO A 275 12.87 25.34 -2.15
C PRO A 275 11.86 26.47 -2.45
N ASP A 276 11.46 26.62 -3.71
CA ASP A 276 10.54 27.68 -4.12
C ASP A 276 9.12 27.15 -4.42
N SER A 277 9.04 26.02 -5.13
CA SER A 277 7.80 25.35 -5.50
C SER A 277 7.04 24.73 -4.31
N THR A 278 5.72 24.61 -4.42
CA THR A 278 4.91 23.86 -3.43
C THR A 278 5.29 22.38 -3.43
N LEU A 279 5.51 21.78 -4.61
CA LEU A 279 5.94 20.39 -4.78
C LEU A 279 7.25 20.09 -4.03
N GLU A 280 8.21 21.02 -4.07
CA GLU A 280 9.50 20.87 -3.37
C GLU A 280 9.31 20.90 -1.85
N LYS A 281 8.49 21.83 -1.36
CA LYS A 281 8.19 21.97 0.07
C LYS A 281 7.44 20.77 0.60
N GLU A 282 6.43 20.29 -0.13
CA GLU A 282 5.66 19.08 0.18
C GLU A 282 6.55 17.82 0.17
N ALA A 283 7.42 17.65 -0.83
CA ALA A 283 8.29 16.47 -0.93
C ALA A 283 9.43 16.45 0.09
N LEU A 284 9.93 17.63 0.50
CA LEU A 284 11.00 17.77 1.49
C LEU A 284 10.51 17.87 2.93
N SER A 285 9.21 18.06 3.18
CA SER A 285 8.67 18.15 4.54
C SER A 285 8.84 16.85 5.32
N ASP A 286 8.92 16.98 6.65
CA ASP A 286 8.95 15.88 7.62
C ASP A 286 7.60 15.75 8.36
N ASP A 287 6.53 16.37 7.86
CA ASP A 287 5.18 16.31 8.42
C ASP A 287 4.57 14.89 8.39
N GLU A 288 3.59 14.66 9.27
CA GLU A 288 2.87 13.38 9.41
C GLU A 288 1.97 13.03 8.20
N GLU A 289 1.66 13.99 7.32
CA GLU A 289 0.85 13.73 6.11
C GLU A 289 1.73 13.12 4.99
N PRO A 290 1.45 11.89 4.54
CA PRO A 290 2.30 11.22 3.56
C PRO A 290 2.18 11.86 2.18
N PHE A 291 3.33 12.19 1.59
CA PHE A 291 3.41 12.71 0.22
C PHE A 291 2.69 11.79 -0.78
N CYS A 292 1.85 12.38 -1.64
CA CYS A 292 1.01 11.63 -2.58
C CYS A 292 1.85 10.93 -3.67
N LEU A 293 1.99 9.60 -3.57
CA LEU A 293 2.79 8.75 -4.47
C LEU A 293 2.09 8.48 -5.83
N THR A 294 1.63 9.53 -6.50
CA THR A 294 1.11 9.43 -7.88
C THR A 294 2.25 9.41 -8.90
N ASN A 295 2.05 8.75 -10.04
CA ASN A 295 3.04 8.76 -11.14
C ASN A 295 3.39 10.19 -11.58
N LYS A 296 2.38 11.07 -11.69
CA LYS A 296 2.58 12.49 -12.04
C LYS A 296 3.50 13.22 -11.07
N ASN A 297 3.37 12.95 -9.77
CA ASN A 297 4.22 13.56 -8.75
C ASN A 297 5.66 13.01 -8.83
N ILE A 298 5.83 11.71 -9.07
CA ILE A 298 7.15 11.09 -9.24
C ILE A 298 7.86 11.62 -10.50
N GLU A 299 7.15 11.72 -11.64
CA GLU A 299 7.64 12.34 -12.88
C GLU A 299 8.02 13.81 -12.68
N ALA A 300 7.24 14.56 -11.89
CA ALA A 300 7.54 15.95 -11.55
C ALA A 300 8.80 16.07 -10.67
N LEU A 301 9.01 15.16 -9.72
CA LEU A 301 10.23 15.11 -8.90
C LEU A 301 11.47 14.69 -9.71
N GLN A 302 11.34 13.76 -10.66
CA GLN A 302 12.42 13.43 -11.61
C GLN A 302 12.77 14.65 -12.49
N THR A 303 11.76 15.36 -12.96
CA THR A 303 11.95 16.60 -13.74
C THR A 303 12.63 17.69 -12.91
N LEU A 304 12.31 17.79 -11.63
CA LEU A 304 12.98 18.68 -10.68
C LEU A 304 14.45 18.29 -10.47
N VAL A 305 14.76 17.02 -10.21
CA VAL A 305 16.15 16.53 -10.09
C VAL A 305 16.98 16.93 -11.32
N ASN A 306 16.45 16.72 -12.53
CA ASN A 306 17.12 17.13 -13.77
C ASN A 306 17.36 18.66 -13.84
N LYS A 307 16.40 19.48 -13.40
CA LYS A 307 16.56 20.95 -13.33
C LYS A 307 17.64 21.36 -12.32
N LEU A 308 17.69 20.70 -11.15
CA LEU A 308 18.69 20.97 -10.12
C LEU A 308 20.10 20.57 -10.57
N GLN A 309 20.23 19.44 -11.27
CA GLN A 309 21.49 19.03 -11.89
C GLN A 309 21.97 20.07 -12.93
N LEU A 310 21.11 20.49 -13.87
CA LEU A 310 21.46 21.53 -14.85
C LEU A 310 21.84 22.87 -14.19
N LYS A 311 21.15 23.24 -13.10
CA LYS A 311 21.48 24.41 -12.28
C LYS A 311 22.85 24.27 -11.62
N LYS A 312 23.17 23.10 -11.05
CA LYS A 312 24.49 22.79 -10.49
C LYS A 312 25.59 22.91 -11.54
N GLU A 313 25.40 22.32 -12.72
CA GLU A 313 26.37 22.40 -13.84
C GLU A 313 26.61 23.85 -14.26
N SER A 314 25.54 24.65 -14.40
CA SER A 314 25.62 26.08 -14.73
C SER A 314 26.40 26.89 -13.67
N VAL A 315 26.09 26.72 -12.38
CA VAL A 315 26.75 27.45 -11.28
C VAL A 315 28.21 27.01 -11.11
N ILE A 316 28.55 25.75 -11.37
CA ILE A 316 29.95 25.30 -11.44
C ILE A 316 30.67 25.98 -12.63
N SER A 317 30.04 26.05 -13.80
CA SER A 317 30.64 26.71 -14.97
C SER A 317 30.88 28.21 -14.75
N THR A 318 29.95 28.95 -14.13
CA THR A 318 30.17 30.36 -13.80
C THR A 318 31.29 30.53 -12.79
N ARG A 319 31.35 29.66 -11.76
CA ARG A 319 32.42 29.65 -10.77
C ARG A 319 33.81 29.49 -11.39
N GLU A 320 34.01 28.49 -12.24
CA GLU A 320 35.33 28.26 -12.86
C GLU A 320 35.70 29.39 -13.82
N ALA A 321 34.73 29.99 -14.52
CA ALA A 321 34.96 31.18 -15.36
C ALA A 321 35.38 32.41 -14.53
N LEU A 322 34.79 32.62 -13.34
CA LEU A 322 35.20 33.69 -12.42
C LEU A 322 36.60 33.46 -11.84
N LYS A 323 36.90 32.23 -11.41
CA LYS A 323 38.24 31.83 -10.94
C LYS A 323 39.31 32.11 -11.99
N GLU A 324 39.05 31.81 -13.26
CA GLU A 324 39.99 32.11 -14.35
C GLU A 324 40.18 33.62 -14.57
N LYS A 325 39.10 34.42 -14.56
CA LYS A 325 39.20 35.89 -14.64
C LYS A 325 40.04 36.46 -13.50
N VAL A 326 39.79 36.02 -12.27
CA VAL A 326 40.54 36.43 -11.07
C VAL A 326 42.01 36.01 -11.17
N ARG A 327 42.30 34.78 -11.62
CA ARG A 327 43.67 34.29 -11.86
C ARG A 327 44.42 35.16 -12.88
N LEU A 328 43.76 35.56 -13.97
CA LEU A 328 44.34 36.46 -14.98
C LEU A 328 44.64 37.84 -14.40
N LEU A 329 43.75 38.42 -13.57
CA LEU A 329 44.01 39.69 -12.88
C LEU A 329 45.14 39.57 -11.86
N TRP A 330 45.19 38.51 -11.05
CA TRP A 330 46.30 38.26 -10.12
C TRP A 330 47.65 38.19 -10.85
N ASN A 331 47.72 37.52 -12.00
CA ASN A 331 48.93 37.48 -12.84
C ASN A 331 49.32 38.87 -13.36
N ARG A 332 48.35 39.66 -13.88
CA ARG A 332 48.60 41.02 -14.41
C ARG A 332 49.03 42.01 -13.31
N LEU A 333 48.42 41.93 -12.13
CA LEU A 333 48.72 42.78 -10.97
C LEU A 333 49.92 42.29 -10.15
N ARG A 334 50.53 41.14 -10.52
CA ARG A 334 51.60 40.46 -9.75
C ARG A 334 51.21 40.23 -8.28
N TRP A 335 49.98 39.76 -8.06
CA TRP A 335 49.40 39.62 -6.73
C TRP A 335 50.14 38.54 -5.90
N PRO A 336 50.54 38.81 -4.64
CA PRO A 336 51.32 37.87 -3.83
C PRO A 336 50.64 36.52 -3.63
N VAL A 337 51.40 35.43 -3.78
CA VAL A 337 50.88 34.04 -3.73
C VAL A 337 50.23 33.75 -2.38
N GLU A 338 50.77 34.30 -1.29
CA GLU A 338 50.25 34.15 0.07
C GLU A 338 48.82 34.69 0.19
N LYS A 339 48.53 35.80 -0.50
CA LYS A 339 47.17 36.39 -0.56
C LYS A 339 46.23 35.61 -1.47
N GLN A 340 46.74 34.98 -2.53
CA GLN A 340 45.96 34.08 -3.38
C GLN A 340 45.50 32.85 -2.59
N GLU A 341 46.40 32.25 -1.81
CA GLU A 341 46.05 31.12 -0.93
C GLU A 341 45.08 31.54 0.19
N GLN A 342 45.28 32.71 0.80
CA GLN A 342 44.34 33.22 1.82
C GLN A 342 42.91 33.39 1.27
N CYS A 343 42.76 33.85 0.02
CA CYS A 343 41.46 33.92 -0.66
C CYS A 343 40.81 32.54 -0.82
N LYS A 344 41.57 31.52 -1.26
CA LYS A 344 41.09 30.14 -1.40
C LYS A 344 40.68 29.50 -0.07
N MET A 345 41.42 29.75 1.02
CA MET A 345 41.16 29.14 2.34
C MET A 345 39.90 29.68 3.02
N ASN A 346 39.37 30.82 2.58
CA ASN A 346 38.13 31.40 3.08
C ASN A 346 36.85 30.80 2.45
N ILE A 347 36.97 29.93 1.45
CA ILE A 347 35.82 29.27 0.80
C ILE A 347 35.13 28.34 1.80
N LYS A 348 33.92 28.71 2.22
CA LYS A 348 33.02 27.90 3.05
C LYS A 348 31.57 28.13 2.63
N GLY A 349 30.79 27.05 2.58
CA GLY A 349 29.37 27.10 2.24
C GLY A 349 29.07 26.44 0.88
N SER A 350 27.91 26.79 0.32
CA SER A 350 27.40 26.30 -0.96
C SER A 350 28.17 26.87 -2.16
N ILE A 351 28.02 26.22 -3.32
CA ILE A 351 28.66 26.66 -4.57
C ILE A 351 28.20 28.08 -4.96
N THR A 352 26.93 28.45 -4.71
CA THR A 352 26.44 29.82 -4.97
C THR A 352 27.12 30.86 -4.07
N GLN A 353 27.39 30.54 -2.80
CA GLN A 353 28.14 31.42 -1.90
C GLN A 353 29.62 31.54 -2.30
N GLU A 354 30.20 30.46 -2.84
CA GLU A 354 31.53 30.51 -3.44
C GLU A 354 31.56 31.42 -4.68
N VAL A 355 30.54 31.34 -5.56
CA VAL A 355 30.38 32.22 -6.73
C VAL A 355 30.33 33.69 -6.31
N THR A 356 29.47 34.07 -5.37
CA THR A 356 29.36 35.47 -4.93
C THR A 356 30.68 36.01 -4.36
N MET A 357 31.44 35.17 -3.63
CA MET A 357 32.76 35.56 -3.13
C MET A 357 33.77 35.82 -4.27
N TRP A 358 33.77 34.99 -5.31
CA TRP A 358 34.62 35.23 -6.49
C TRP A 358 34.19 36.44 -7.32
N GLU A 359 32.90 36.79 -7.34
CA GLU A 359 32.40 38.03 -7.95
C GLU A 359 32.87 39.26 -7.16
N GLU A 360 32.78 39.23 -5.83
CA GLU A 360 33.28 40.30 -4.94
C GLU A 360 34.80 40.49 -5.06
N GLU A 361 35.59 39.41 -5.07
CA GLU A 361 37.05 39.48 -5.28
C GLU A 361 37.40 39.99 -6.69
N LEU A 362 36.65 39.59 -7.72
CA LEU A 362 36.83 40.11 -9.08
C LEU A 362 36.60 41.64 -9.13
N LEU A 363 35.49 42.13 -8.58
CA LEU A 363 35.19 43.56 -8.49
C LEU A 363 36.27 44.32 -7.71
N ARG A 364 36.74 43.76 -6.59
CA ARG A 364 37.82 44.35 -5.77
C ARG A 364 39.14 44.48 -6.54
N LEU A 365 39.48 43.50 -7.39
CA LEU A 365 40.68 43.52 -8.21
C LEU A 365 40.55 44.46 -9.42
N GLU A 366 39.35 44.59 -10.00
CA GLU A 366 39.08 45.53 -11.09
C GLU A 366 39.18 46.99 -10.61
N GLU A 367 38.64 47.32 -9.42
CA GLU A 367 38.81 48.67 -8.86
C GLU A 367 40.27 48.95 -8.45
N LEU A 368 40.98 47.96 -7.89
CA LEU A 368 42.42 48.11 -7.61
C LEU A 368 43.24 48.33 -8.89
N LYS A 369 42.90 47.66 -9.99
CA LYS A 369 43.51 47.87 -11.30
C LYS A 369 43.28 49.32 -11.77
N LYS A 370 42.07 49.86 -11.59
CA LYS A 370 41.70 51.23 -11.96
C LYS A 370 42.44 52.28 -11.11
N GLU A 371 42.52 52.09 -9.80
CA GLU A 371 43.34 52.95 -8.91
C GLU A 371 44.84 52.90 -9.26
N ASN A 372 45.37 51.72 -9.63
CA ASN A 372 46.74 51.61 -10.14
C ASN A 372 46.94 52.39 -11.45
N LEU A 373 46.00 52.28 -12.41
CA LEU A 373 46.04 53.03 -13.68
C LEU A 373 46.00 54.54 -13.43
N LYS A 374 45.11 55.01 -12.54
CA LYS A 374 45.03 56.40 -12.07
C LYS A 374 46.36 56.90 -11.51
N GLY A 375 47.01 56.10 -10.66
CA GLY A 375 48.32 56.42 -10.09
C GLY A 375 49.47 56.45 -11.11
N VAL A 376 49.39 55.67 -12.20
CA VAL A 376 50.36 55.72 -13.31
C VAL A 376 50.07 56.90 -14.23
N ILE A 377 48.84 57.05 -14.71
CA ILE A 377 48.40 58.16 -15.58
C ILE A 377 48.69 59.51 -14.91
N GLY A 378 48.46 59.66 -13.60
CA GLY A 378 48.81 60.88 -12.86
C GLY A 378 50.31 61.24 -12.92
N LYS A 379 51.21 60.24 -12.93
CA LYS A 379 52.65 60.47 -13.11
C LYS A 379 53.01 60.79 -14.56
N VAL A 380 52.37 60.16 -15.54
CA VAL A 380 52.56 60.45 -16.96
C VAL A 380 52.06 61.86 -17.29
N ARG A 381 50.94 62.31 -16.70
CA ARG A 381 50.44 63.70 -16.76
C ARG A 381 51.44 64.70 -16.18
N GLN A 382 52.01 64.41 -15.00
CA GLN A 382 53.07 65.25 -14.40
C GLN A 382 54.32 65.31 -15.29
N GLU A 383 54.73 64.19 -15.90
CA GLU A 383 55.84 64.21 -16.86
C GLU A 383 55.50 65.02 -18.12
N LEU A 384 54.26 64.90 -18.63
CA LEU A 384 53.78 65.66 -19.78
C LEU A 384 53.79 67.17 -19.52
N ASP A 385 53.30 67.61 -18.36
CA ASP A 385 53.35 69.01 -17.93
C ASP A 385 54.79 69.55 -17.89
N LEU A 386 55.74 68.77 -17.33
CA LEU A 386 57.16 69.15 -17.30
C LEU A 386 57.78 69.26 -18.70
N TYR A 387 57.37 68.43 -19.67
CA TYR A 387 57.82 68.57 -21.05
C TYR A 387 57.14 69.72 -21.80
N TRP A 388 55.85 70.00 -21.51
CA TRP A 388 55.17 71.19 -22.01
C TRP A 388 55.82 72.48 -21.49
N GLU A 389 56.25 72.53 -20.23
CA GLU A 389 57.02 73.65 -19.68
C GLU A 389 58.37 73.80 -20.38
N LYS A 390 59.18 72.73 -20.48
CA LYS A 390 60.48 72.76 -21.18
C LYS A 390 60.39 73.16 -22.65
N CYS A 391 59.27 72.85 -23.31
CA CYS A 391 59.04 73.21 -24.72
C CYS A 391 58.32 74.56 -24.89
N PHE A 392 58.04 75.30 -23.80
CA PHE A 392 57.28 76.55 -23.79
C PHE A 392 55.89 76.46 -24.45
N TYR A 393 55.18 75.35 -24.24
CA TYR A 393 53.83 75.14 -24.77
C TYR A 393 52.81 76.09 -24.12
N SER A 394 52.08 76.80 -24.97
CA SER A 394 50.99 77.71 -24.58
C SER A 394 49.78 76.96 -24.00
N THR A 395 48.96 77.66 -23.21
CA THR A 395 47.75 77.12 -22.60
C THR A 395 46.78 76.53 -23.62
N GLU A 396 46.62 77.18 -24.79
CA GLU A 396 45.78 76.68 -25.88
C GLU A 396 46.31 75.35 -26.43
N GLN A 397 47.62 75.23 -26.67
CA GLN A 397 48.25 73.99 -27.14
C GLN A 397 48.14 72.84 -26.14
N ARG A 398 48.26 73.11 -24.82
CA ARG A 398 48.01 72.10 -23.77
C ARG A 398 46.54 71.66 -23.77
N SER A 399 45.62 72.62 -23.84
CA SER A 399 44.17 72.36 -23.80
C SER A 399 43.64 71.53 -24.99
N ALA A 400 44.36 71.51 -26.12
CA ALA A 400 44.03 70.72 -27.29
C ALA A 400 44.21 69.20 -27.07
N PHE A 401 45.01 68.77 -26.08
CA PHE A 401 45.13 67.36 -25.70
C PHE A 401 44.04 66.99 -24.67
N HIS A 402 42.80 66.86 -25.15
CA HIS A 402 41.64 66.53 -24.31
C HIS A 402 41.79 65.31 -23.37
N PRO A 403 42.49 64.21 -23.72
CA PRO A 403 42.69 63.07 -22.82
C PRO A 403 43.36 63.44 -21.48
N PHE A 404 44.07 64.57 -21.40
CA PHE A 404 44.64 65.09 -20.15
C PHE A 404 43.60 65.32 -19.03
N TYR A 405 42.34 65.59 -19.40
CA TYR A 405 41.27 65.91 -18.44
C TYR A 405 40.26 64.78 -18.25
N ASP A 406 40.50 63.58 -18.80
CA ASP A 406 39.63 62.42 -18.64
C ASP A 406 39.90 61.70 -17.31
N ASP A 407 38.85 61.44 -16.52
CA ASP A 407 38.93 60.67 -15.27
C ASP A 407 38.56 59.18 -15.45
N ASN A 408 38.30 58.73 -16.68
CA ASN A 408 38.07 57.33 -17.01
C ASN A 408 39.38 56.55 -17.18
N PHE A 409 40.04 56.27 -16.05
CA PHE A 409 41.35 55.59 -15.99
C PHE A 409 41.34 54.17 -16.57
N THR A 410 41.63 54.08 -17.86
CA THR A 410 41.69 52.83 -18.65
C THR A 410 43.10 52.59 -19.21
N GLU A 411 43.37 51.38 -19.70
CA GLU A 411 44.63 51.06 -20.39
C GLU A 411 44.80 51.86 -21.69
N ASP A 412 43.71 52.13 -22.40
CA ASP A 412 43.73 52.96 -23.60
C ASP A 412 44.09 54.42 -23.28
N LEU A 413 43.49 54.99 -22.22
CA LEU A 413 43.84 56.33 -21.75
C LEU A 413 45.32 56.42 -21.36
N LEU A 414 45.89 55.39 -20.73
CA LEU A 414 47.33 55.36 -20.43
C LEU A 414 48.18 55.36 -21.71
N ASN A 415 47.86 54.52 -22.70
CA ASN A 415 48.58 54.49 -23.98
C ASN A 415 48.58 55.86 -24.67
N GLN A 416 47.43 56.55 -24.71
CA GLN A 416 47.33 57.90 -25.30
C GLN A 416 48.25 58.92 -24.59
N HIS A 417 48.42 58.82 -23.26
CA HIS A 417 49.33 59.70 -22.52
C HIS A 417 50.80 59.34 -22.77
N ASP A 418 51.14 58.05 -22.81
CA ASP A 418 52.51 57.59 -23.10
C ASP A 418 52.93 58.00 -24.52
N GLU A 419 52.02 57.93 -25.52
CA GLU A 419 52.26 58.40 -26.88
C GLU A 419 52.53 59.92 -26.95
N GLU A 420 51.71 60.75 -26.30
CA GLU A 420 51.89 62.20 -26.29
C GLU A 420 53.18 62.60 -25.53
N VAL A 421 53.50 61.93 -24.42
CA VAL A 421 54.78 62.11 -23.70
C VAL A 421 55.98 61.72 -24.58
N MET A 422 55.89 60.62 -25.33
CA MET A 422 56.97 60.20 -26.24
C MET A 422 57.16 61.17 -27.41
N LYS A 423 56.07 61.64 -28.02
CA LYS A 423 56.09 62.73 -29.01
C LYS A 423 56.72 64.00 -28.45
N MET A 424 56.43 64.35 -27.20
CA MET A 424 56.98 65.54 -26.55
C MET A 424 58.46 65.42 -26.20
N LYS A 425 58.90 64.24 -25.71
CA LYS A 425 60.31 63.88 -25.54
C LYS A 425 61.09 64.00 -26.84
N LEU A 426 60.54 63.49 -27.95
CA LEU A 426 61.16 63.58 -29.28
C LEU A 426 61.29 65.03 -29.78
N LEU A 427 60.28 65.87 -29.56
CA LEU A 427 60.35 67.29 -29.93
C LEU A 427 61.41 68.03 -29.11
N TYR A 428 61.46 67.81 -27.79
CA TYR A 428 62.46 68.41 -26.92
C TYR A 428 63.87 67.99 -27.31
N GLU A 429 64.13 66.68 -27.48
CA GLU A 429 65.47 66.19 -27.81
C GLU A 429 65.96 66.68 -29.18
N LYS A 430 65.06 66.78 -30.18
CA LYS A 430 65.38 67.32 -31.51
C LYS A 430 65.83 68.79 -31.46
N ASN A 431 65.25 69.58 -30.57
CA ASN A 431 65.47 71.03 -30.47
C ASN A 431 66.24 71.42 -29.18
N LYS A 432 66.89 70.45 -28.53
CA LYS A 432 67.40 70.55 -27.16
C LYS A 432 68.35 71.72 -26.92
N SER A 433 69.29 71.95 -27.85
CA SER A 433 70.24 73.06 -27.75
C SER A 433 69.57 74.44 -27.79
N LEU A 434 68.41 74.56 -28.45
CA LEU A 434 67.61 75.78 -28.49
C LEU A 434 66.83 75.96 -27.18
N TYR A 435 66.13 74.94 -26.71
CA TYR A 435 65.39 75.00 -25.43
C TYR A 435 66.33 75.22 -24.23
N ASP A 436 67.44 74.50 -24.17
CA ASP A 436 68.46 74.68 -23.12
C ASP A 436 69.16 76.05 -23.22
N GLY A 437 69.30 76.59 -24.44
CA GLY A 437 69.81 77.94 -24.68
C GLY A 437 68.87 79.02 -24.15
N ILE A 438 67.57 78.89 -24.41
CA ILE A 438 66.53 79.80 -23.90
C ILE A 438 66.46 79.69 -22.36
N ALA A 439 66.43 78.48 -21.81
CA ALA A 439 66.38 78.27 -20.37
C ALA A 439 67.63 78.84 -19.64
N LYS A 440 68.82 78.71 -20.23
CA LYS A 440 70.04 79.35 -19.73
C LYS A 440 69.96 80.86 -19.81
N TRP A 441 69.51 81.42 -20.93
CA TRP A 441 69.32 82.86 -21.08
C TRP A 441 68.34 83.41 -20.05
N GLU A 442 67.20 82.76 -19.83
CA GLU A 442 66.20 83.16 -18.84
C GLU A 442 66.75 83.07 -17.40
N ALA A 443 67.51 82.02 -17.08
CA ALA A 443 68.15 81.87 -15.77
C ALA A 443 69.23 82.94 -15.52
N THR A 444 70.10 83.20 -16.51
CA THR A 444 71.10 84.27 -16.43
C THR A 444 70.45 85.64 -16.38
N TRP A 445 69.34 85.86 -17.10
CA TRP A 445 68.58 87.11 -17.05
C TRP A 445 67.90 87.31 -15.69
N LYS A 446 67.32 86.27 -15.09
CA LYS A 446 66.77 86.34 -13.72
C LYS A 446 67.87 86.65 -12.69
N GLN A 447 69.02 85.99 -12.77
CA GLN A 447 70.18 86.29 -11.92
C GLN A 447 70.69 87.73 -12.12
N PHE A 448 70.69 88.24 -13.35
CA PHE A 448 71.04 89.63 -13.65
C PHE A 448 70.02 90.60 -13.02
N MET A 449 68.72 90.36 -13.18
CA MET A 449 67.65 91.14 -12.55
C MET A 449 67.72 91.10 -11.01
N GLU A 450 68.08 89.96 -10.41
CA GLU A 450 68.29 89.80 -8.96
C GLU A 450 69.52 90.60 -8.47
N LEU A 451 70.57 90.71 -9.28
CA LEU A 451 71.76 91.53 -9.00
C LEU A 451 71.52 93.04 -9.26
N GLU A 452 70.58 93.39 -10.13
CA GLU A 452 70.12 94.78 -10.35
C GLU A 452 69.06 95.24 -9.33
N VAL A 453 68.56 94.37 -8.44
CA VAL A 453 67.79 94.82 -7.27
C VAL A 453 68.72 95.69 -6.41
N PRO A 454 68.41 96.98 -6.18
CA PRO A 454 69.33 97.86 -5.48
C PRO A 454 69.63 97.35 -4.08
N VAL A 455 70.88 97.48 -3.65
CA VAL A 455 71.20 97.55 -2.22
C VAL A 455 70.51 98.81 -1.69
N THR A 456 69.33 98.64 -1.10
CA THR A 456 68.67 99.68 -0.30
C THR A 456 69.48 99.87 0.97
N GLY A 457 70.52 100.69 0.87
CA GLY A 457 71.23 101.19 2.03
C GLY A 457 70.33 102.14 2.83
N ASN A 458 69.95 101.71 4.03
CA ASN A 458 69.77 102.55 5.21
C ASN A 458 69.79 101.68 6.47
#